data_AF-A0A2S5QJZ8-F1
#
_entry.id   AF-A0A2S5QJZ8-F1
#
_cell.length_a   1.000
_cell.length_b   1.000
_cell.length_c   1.000
_cell.angle_alpha   90.00
_cell.angle_beta   90.00
_cell.angle_gamma   90.00
#
_symmetry.space_group_name_H-M   'P 1'
#
loop_
_entity.id
_entity.type
_entity.pdbx_description
1 polymer ?
#
loop_
_entity_poly.entity_id
_entity_poly.type
_entity_poly.pdbx_seq_one_letter_code
_entity_poly.pdbx_strand_id
1 'polypeptide(L)'
;MDNQCLVVLSKFSVAARKIIGAVNPAKLIKDPKYATEVFEQVDALGDEELILLSLDLQLLLGLLTPSSNEAKPATPGKYMMGARS
;
A
#
# COMPACT_ATOMS: atom_id res chain seq x y z
N MET A 1 1.24 -22.21 3.20
CA MET A 1 0.35 -21.03 3.26
C MET A 1 -0.53 -21.19 4.47
N ASP A 2 -0.47 -20.25 5.41
CA ASP A 2 -1.27 -20.29 6.63
C ASP A 2 -2.75 -20.05 6.36
N ASN A 3 -3.62 -20.79 7.04
CA ASN A 3 -5.08 -20.64 6.94
C ASN A 3 -5.53 -19.21 7.25
N GLN A 4 -4.82 -18.53 8.15
CA GLN A 4 -5.07 -17.13 8.50
C GLN A 4 -4.86 -16.20 7.29
N CYS A 5 -3.84 -16.44 6.48
CA CYS A 5 -3.56 -15.65 5.29
C CYS A 5 -4.71 -15.73 4.27
N LEU A 6 -5.26 -16.92 4.05
CA LEU A 6 -6.40 -17.12 3.15
C LEU A 6 -7.66 -16.41 3.64
N VAL A 7 -7.90 -16.39 4.95
CA VAL A 7 -9.05 -15.70 5.56
C VAL A 7 -8.93 -14.18 5.40
N VAL A 8 -7.74 -13.62 5.65
CA VAL A 8 -7.53 -12.17 5.48
C VAL A 8 -7.62 -11.77 3.99
N LEU A 9 -7.06 -12.58 3.08
CA LEU A 9 -7.18 -12.36 1.63
C LEU A 9 -8.62 -12.36 1.14
N SER A 10 -9.44 -13.27 1.65
CA SER A 10 -10.85 -13.36 1.27
C SER A 10 -11.66 -12.20 1.84
N LYS A 11 -11.41 -11.78 3.09
CA LYS A 11 -12.01 -10.56 3.66
C LYS A 11 -11.64 -9.32 2.84
N PHE A 12 -10.36 -9.14 2.54
CA PHE A 12 -9.88 -8.04 1.73
C PHE A 12 -10.51 -8.03 0.34
N SER A 13 -10.53 -9.17 -0.38
CA SER A 13 -11.13 -9.26 -1.72
C SER A 13 -12.62 -8.88 -1.74
N VAL A 14 -13.36 -9.24 -0.69
CA VAL A 14 -14.79 -8.90 -0.57
C VAL A 14 -14.98 -7.42 -0.24
N ALA A 15 -14.19 -6.86 0.68
CA ALA A 15 -14.25 -5.45 1.04
C ALA A 15 -13.84 -4.56 -0.13
N ALA A 16 -12.69 -4.88 -0.75
CA ALA A 16 -12.13 -4.17 -1.89
C ALA A 16 -13.08 -4.18 -3.11
N ARG A 17 -13.88 -5.25 -3.29
CA ARG A 17 -14.86 -5.33 -4.39
C ARG A 17 -15.84 -4.17 -4.43
N LYS A 18 -16.22 -3.64 -3.27
CA LYS A 18 -17.16 -2.52 -3.20
C LYS A 18 -16.55 -1.21 -3.68
N ILE A 19 -15.22 -1.09 -3.67
CA ILE A 19 -14.55 0.18 -3.90
C ILE A 19 -13.70 0.17 -5.17
N ILE A 20 -12.80 -0.81 -5.32
CA ILE A 20 -11.90 -0.97 -6.47
C ILE A 20 -12.33 -2.09 -7.44
N GLY A 21 -13.37 -2.86 -7.07
CA GLY A 21 -13.89 -3.93 -7.92
C GLY A 21 -13.18 -5.27 -7.74
N ALA A 22 -13.30 -6.16 -8.72
CA ALA A 22 -12.86 -7.55 -8.57
C ALA A 22 -11.34 -7.68 -8.43
N VAL A 23 -10.88 -7.89 -7.20
CA VAL A 23 -9.47 -8.17 -6.90
C VAL A 23 -9.17 -9.66 -7.10
N ASN A 24 -8.07 -9.97 -7.79
CA ASN A 24 -7.63 -11.36 -7.98
C ASN A 24 -6.63 -11.78 -6.89
N PRO A 25 -7.05 -12.62 -5.90
CA PRO A 25 -6.20 -13.02 -4.79
C PRO A 25 -4.95 -13.79 -5.24
N ALA A 26 -5.05 -14.60 -6.29
CA ALA A 26 -3.92 -15.37 -6.79
C ALA A 26 -2.83 -14.48 -7.43
N LYS A 27 -3.24 -13.36 -8.05
CA LYS A 27 -2.29 -12.37 -8.57
C LYS A 27 -1.66 -11.54 -7.45
N LEU A 28 -2.44 -11.19 -6.43
CA LEU A 28 -1.96 -10.49 -5.23
C LEU A 28 -0.77 -11.19 -4.56
N ILE A 29 -0.81 -12.53 -4.53
CA ILE A 29 0.25 -13.35 -3.92
C ILE A 29 1.47 -13.48 -4.84
N LYS A 30 1.24 -13.62 -6.16
CA LYS A 30 2.30 -14.00 -7.12
C LYS A 30 2.99 -12.80 -7.77
N ASP A 31 2.31 -11.67 -7.86
CA ASP A 31 2.77 -10.49 -8.58
C ASP A 31 2.83 -9.30 -7.61
N PRO A 32 4.03 -8.93 -7.13
CA PRO A 32 4.18 -7.83 -6.19
C PRO A 32 3.79 -6.49 -6.79
N LYS A 33 3.91 -6.29 -8.11
CA LYS A 33 3.50 -5.01 -8.75
C LYS A 33 2.00 -4.83 -8.69
N TYR A 34 1.26 -5.90 -9.01
CA TYR A 34 -0.20 -5.91 -8.91
C TYR A 34 -0.66 -5.68 -7.45
N ALA A 35 0.06 -6.27 -6.48
CA ALA A 35 -0.23 -6.03 -5.07
C ALA A 35 -0.08 -4.55 -4.70
N THR A 36 1.04 -3.91 -5.09
CA THR A 36 1.29 -2.49 -4.84
C THR A 36 0.22 -1.60 -5.46
N GLU A 37 -0.14 -1.80 -6.72
CA GLU A 37 -1.20 -1.01 -7.38
C GLU A 37 -2.54 -1.12 -6.64
N VAL A 38 -2.90 -2.31 -6.18
CA VAL A 38 -4.13 -2.54 -5.42
C VAL A 38 -4.08 -1.85 -4.06
N PHE A 39 -2.93 -1.88 -3.37
CA PHE A 39 -2.76 -1.21 -2.09
C PHE A 39 -2.76 0.31 -2.22
N GLU A 40 -2.11 0.87 -3.24
CA GLU A 40 -2.13 2.32 -3.52
C GLU A 40 -3.53 2.83 -3.80
N GLN A 41 -4.34 2.07 -4.55
CA GLN A 41 -5.73 2.45 -4.80
C GLN A 41 -6.53 2.46 -3.50
N VAL A 42 -6.34 1.46 -2.64
CA VAL A 42 -7.00 1.39 -1.33
C VAL A 42 -6.60 2.56 -0.43
N ASP A 43 -5.30 2.90 -0.38
CA ASP A 43 -4.81 4.06 0.38
C ASP A 43 -5.40 5.38 -0.14
N ALA A 44 -5.50 5.54 -1.47
CA ALA A 44 -6.08 6.74 -2.08
C ALA A 44 -7.57 6.93 -1.76
N LEU A 45 -8.29 5.85 -1.47
CA LEU A 45 -9.72 5.88 -1.14
C LEU A 45 -9.99 6.26 0.31
N GLY A 46 -9.01 6.08 1.21
CA GLY A 46 -9.11 6.53 2.61
C GLY A 46 -10.09 5.73 3.48
N ASP A 47 -10.42 4.49 3.11
CA ASP A 47 -11.25 3.61 3.93
C ASP A 47 -10.38 2.89 4.98
N GLU A 48 -10.51 3.30 6.24
CA GLU A 48 -9.69 2.82 7.37
C GLU A 48 -9.69 1.29 7.51
N GLU A 49 -10.83 0.63 7.32
CA GLU A 49 -10.93 -0.84 7.48
C GLU A 49 -10.12 -1.57 6.40
N LEU A 50 -10.15 -1.04 5.18
CA LEU A 50 -9.45 -1.60 4.03
C LEU A 50 -7.94 -1.33 4.08
N ILE A 51 -7.54 -0.18 4.61
CA ILE A 51 -6.14 0.17 4.88
C ILE A 51 -5.55 -0.74 5.97
N LEU A 52 -6.30 -1.02 7.03
CA LEU A 52 -5.88 -1.98 8.05
C LEU A 52 -5.72 -3.40 7.48
N LEU A 53 -6.69 -3.84 6.65
CA LEU A 53 -6.62 -5.15 6.00
C LEU A 53 -5.47 -5.25 4.98
N SER A 54 -5.14 -4.17 4.27
CA SER A 54 -4.02 -4.15 3.34
C SER A 54 -2.69 -4.28 4.06
N LEU A 55 -2.51 -3.59 5.20
CA LEU A 55 -1.34 -3.71 6.07
C LEU A 55 -1.16 -5.14 6.61
N ASP A 56 -2.23 -5.75 7.13
CA ASP A 56 -2.21 -7.15 7.59
C ASP A 56 -1.80 -8.10 6.47
N LEU A 57 -2.28 -7.87 5.24
CA LEU A 57 -1.86 -8.67 4.09
C LEU A 57 -0.41 -8.47 3.71
N GLN A 58 0.10 -7.23 3.72
CA GLN A 58 1.50 -6.97 3.43
C GLN A 58 2.43 -7.63 4.45
N LEU A 59 2.04 -7.65 5.73
CA LEU A 59 2.74 -8.39 6.79
C LEU A 59 2.73 -9.90 6.52
N LEU A 60 1.55 -10.47 6.24
CA LEU A 60 1.39 -11.90 6.01
C LEU A 60 2.08 -12.42 4.74
N LEU A 61 2.16 -11.57 3.70
CA LEU A 61 2.84 -11.87 2.45
C LEU A 61 4.36 -11.59 2.53
N GLY A 62 4.85 -11.03 3.65
CA GLY A 62 6.25 -10.63 3.80
C GLY A 62 6.67 -9.50 2.86
N LEU A 63 5.71 -8.76 2.32
CA LEU A 63 5.90 -7.60 1.44
C LEU A 63 6.26 -6.34 2.22
N LEU A 64 6.01 -6.34 3.54
CA LEU A 64 6.38 -5.25 4.43
C LEU A 64 7.89 -5.30 4.73
N THR A 65 8.71 -4.85 3.79
CA THR A 65 10.07 -4.40 4.11
C THR A 65 9.95 -3.01 4.75
N PRO A 66 10.53 -2.75 5.94
CA PRO A 66 10.61 -1.40 6.48
C PRO A 66 11.60 -0.61 5.62
N SER A 67 11.14 -0.12 4.47
CA SER A 67 11.96 0.68 3.56
C SER A 67 11.16 1.91 3.12
N SER A 68 11.35 2.96 3.92
CA SER A 68 11.62 4.30 3.45
C SER A 68 10.55 4.93 2.56
N ASN A 69 9.60 5.61 3.21
CA ASN A 69 9.52 7.07 3.11
C ASN A 69 9.97 7.61 1.74
N GLU A 70 9.16 7.46 0.69
CA GLU A 70 9.20 8.39 -0.44
C GLU A 70 8.49 9.67 -0.02
N ALA A 71 9.11 10.36 0.95
CA ALA A 71 9.00 11.78 1.06
C ALA A 71 9.52 12.36 -0.27
N LYS A 72 8.56 12.69 -1.13
CA LYS A 72 8.69 13.59 -2.28
C LYS A 72 9.88 14.55 -2.05
N PRO A 73 10.94 14.52 -2.86
CA PRO A 73 12.06 15.43 -2.65
C PRO A 73 11.54 16.85 -2.87
N ALA A 74 11.30 17.55 -1.77
CA ALA A 74 11.08 18.98 -1.78
C ALA A 74 12.34 19.58 -2.41
N THR A 75 12.20 20.06 -3.63
CA THR A 75 13.18 20.86 -4.35
C THR A 75 13.88 21.82 -3.37
N PRO A 76 15.21 21.79 -3.23
CA PRO A 76 15.90 22.81 -2.46
C PRO A 76 15.80 24.10 -3.25
N GLY A 77 14.77 24.89 -2.95
CA GLY A 77 14.60 26.24 -3.44
C GLY A 77 15.83 27.05 -3.07
N LYS A 78 16.51 27.56 -4.09
CA LYS A 78 17.61 28.52 -3.99
C LYS A 78 17.20 29.67 -3.08
N TYR A 79 17.77 29.75 -1.88
CA TYR A 79 17.85 31.00 -1.14
C TYR A 79 19.28 31.53 -1.30
N MET A 80 19.46 32.39 -2.30
CA MET A 80 20.58 33.33 -2.31
C MET A 80 20.31 34.34 -1.20
N MET A 81 20.83 34.08 0.00
CA MET A 81 20.86 35.09 1.06
C MET A 81 22.04 36.02 0.79
N GLY A 82 21.74 37.14 0.12
CA GLY A 82 22.68 38.24 -0.03
C GLY A 82 23.00 38.92 1.29
N ALA A 83 24.18 39.54 1.30
CA ALA A 83 24.62 40.64 2.16
C ALA A 83 24.58 40.41 3.69
N ARG A 84 25.72 39.94 4.20
CA ARG A 84 26.39 40.36 5.46
C ARG A 84 27.70 39.54 5.54
N SER A 85 28.86 40.11 5.25
CA SER A 85 29.63 40.98 6.15
C SER A 85 30.72 41.70 5.37
#